data_AF-A0A1D7WAK2-F1
#
_entry.id   AF-A0A1D7WAK2-F1
#
_cell.length_a   1.000
_cell.length_b   1.000
_cell.length_c   1.000
_cell.angle_alpha   90.00
_cell.angle_beta   90.00
_cell.angle_gamma   90.00
#
_symmetry.space_group_name_H-M   'P 1'
#
loop_
_entity.id
_entity.type
_entity.pdbx_description
1 polymer ?
#
loop_
_entity_poly.entity_id
_entity_poly.type
_entity_poly.pdbx_seq_one_letter_code
_entity_poly.pdbx_strand_id
1 'polypeptide(L)'
;MKYKIFEKIQHFQIKLESFNQNISLKLKELKSFDKPQELQTSQLKEKEYIEKTGHLLDESQAFLNIIGFDLRSTSGSFRILDDVVVLDGYVSDDKNNIKCVSKFIKNEDIVNKYVQKKDEKDLLCLSNCLKDVENVLLILNKENISDLQTYNAVEKFHNSLKNRMKEYRECCDITILSLESFKQTLSESDLEDSENESDNDITDKETEDNNDDNKGLLIKPKKSSNKCIIS
;
A
#
# COMPACT_ATOMS: atom_id res chain seq x y z
N MET A 1 10.22 5.83 -16.10
CA MET A 1 8.96 5.41 -16.78
C MET A 1 7.75 5.52 -15.86
N LYS A 2 7.84 5.02 -14.60
CA LYS A 2 6.78 5.12 -13.57
C LYS A 2 6.14 6.50 -13.46
N TYR A 3 6.98 7.53 -13.30
CA TYR A 3 6.55 8.93 -13.18
C TYR A 3 5.65 9.39 -14.34
N LYS A 4 5.98 9.04 -15.60
CA LYS A 4 5.18 9.41 -16.77
C LYS A 4 3.80 8.70 -16.79
N ILE A 5 3.72 7.46 -16.30
CA ILE A 5 2.46 6.73 -16.21
C ILE A 5 1.59 7.35 -15.11
N PHE A 6 2.21 7.67 -13.97
CA PHE A 6 1.55 8.35 -12.86
C PHE A 6 0.98 9.71 -13.28
N GLU A 7 1.73 10.55 -14.00
CA GLU A 7 1.23 11.84 -14.51
C GLU A 7 -0.01 11.67 -15.41
N LYS A 8 -0.04 10.62 -16.23
CA LYS A 8 -1.23 10.30 -17.04
C LYS A 8 -2.43 9.90 -16.19
N ILE A 9 -2.21 9.08 -15.16
CA ILE A 9 -3.26 8.71 -14.20
C ILE A 9 -3.80 9.97 -13.52
N GLN A 10 -2.94 10.87 -13.04
CA GLN A 10 -3.37 12.13 -12.43
C GLN A 10 -4.18 13.00 -13.40
N HIS A 11 -3.73 13.13 -14.65
CA HIS A 11 -4.48 13.86 -15.66
C HIS A 11 -5.89 13.27 -15.88
N PHE A 12 -6.02 11.95 -15.85
CA PHE A 12 -7.32 11.29 -15.99
C PHE A 12 -8.18 11.33 -14.73
N GLN A 13 -7.59 11.40 -13.54
CA GLN A 13 -8.33 11.64 -12.30
C GLN A 13 -9.09 12.98 -12.36
N ILE A 14 -8.48 14.03 -12.90
CA ILE A 14 -9.16 15.34 -13.11
C ILE A 14 -10.41 15.18 -14.00
N LYS A 15 -10.36 14.31 -15.02
CA LYS A 15 -11.51 14.02 -15.88
C LYS A 15 -12.61 13.25 -15.14
N LEU A 16 -12.23 12.27 -14.31
CA LEU A 16 -13.17 11.52 -13.47
C LEU A 16 -13.82 12.43 -12.41
N GLU A 17 -13.07 13.38 -11.84
CA GLU A 17 -13.58 14.37 -10.90
C GLU A 17 -14.60 15.30 -11.58
N SER A 18 -14.29 15.77 -12.79
CA SER A 18 -15.23 16.55 -13.61
C SER A 18 -16.53 15.77 -13.87
N PHE A 19 -16.44 14.46 -14.10
CA PHE A 19 -17.61 13.60 -14.25
C PHE A 19 -18.41 13.48 -12.95
N ASN A 20 -17.76 13.36 -11.79
CA ASN A 20 -18.42 13.36 -10.48
C ASN A 20 -19.12 14.69 -10.15
N GLN A 21 -18.55 15.81 -10.57
CA GLN A 21 -19.20 17.11 -10.47
C GLN A 21 -20.49 17.15 -11.32
N ASN A 22 -20.45 16.61 -12.54
CA ASN A 22 -21.64 16.51 -13.40
C ASN A 22 -22.71 15.58 -12.81
N ILE A 23 -22.34 14.43 -12.25
CA ILE A 23 -23.25 13.55 -11.49
C ILE A 23 -23.91 14.32 -10.35
N SER A 24 -23.12 15.07 -9.58
CA SER A 24 -23.61 15.86 -8.45
C SER A 24 -24.62 16.93 -8.87
N LEU A 25 -24.40 17.57 -10.03
CA LEU A 25 -25.36 18.51 -10.61
C LEU A 25 -26.65 17.81 -11.05
N LYS A 26 -26.56 16.68 -11.76
CA LYS A 26 -27.71 15.86 -12.17
C LYS A 26 -28.54 15.41 -10.96
N LEU A 27 -27.90 15.04 -9.85
CA LEU A 27 -28.58 14.69 -8.60
C LEU A 27 -29.30 15.89 -7.95
N LYS A 28 -28.74 17.10 -8.03
CA LYS A 28 -29.41 18.31 -7.52
C LYS A 28 -30.63 18.65 -8.35
N GLU A 29 -30.54 18.54 -9.67
CA GLU A 29 -31.67 18.74 -10.59
C GLU A 29 -32.80 17.75 -10.29
N LEU A 30 -32.49 16.46 -10.15
CA LEU A 30 -33.47 15.43 -9.79
C LEU A 30 -34.14 15.64 -8.43
N LYS A 31 -33.44 16.26 -7.47
CA LYS A 31 -34.02 16.63 -6.15
C LYS A 31 -34.93 17.86 -6.21
N SER A 32 -34.83 18.68 -7.26
CA SER A 32 -35.61 19.92 -7.40
C SER A 32 -36.99 19.73 -8.07
N PHE A 33 -37.28 18.52 -8.57
CA PHE A 33 -38.58 18.19 -9.16
C PHE A 33 -39.55 17.58 -8.13
N ASP A 34 -40.39 18.41 -7.53
CA ASP A 34 -41.65 17.98 -6.90
C ASP A 34 -42.67 17.65 -8.00
N LYS A 35 -42.76 16.38 -8.44
CA LYS A 35 -43.74 15.94 -9.45
C LYS A 35 -44.41 14.58 -9.13
N PRO A 36 -45.63 14.33 -9.67
CA PRO A 36 -46.64 13.45 -9.08
C PRO A 36 -46.34 11.93 -9.11
N GLN A 37 -47.03 11.21 -8.22
CA GLN A 37 -46.73 9.87 -7.69
C GLN A 37 -46.56 8.69 -8.68
N GLU A 38 -47.02 8.79 -9.92
CA GLU A 38 -47.03 7.63 -10.85
C GLU A 38 -45.77 7.51 -11.74
N LEU A 39 -44.91 8.53 -11.80
CA LEU A 39 -43.58 8.48 -12.43
C LEU A 39 -42.44 8.06 -11.46
N GLN A 40 -42.79 7.84 -10.18
CA GLN A 40 -41.82 7.71 -9.09
C GLN A 40 -40.91 6.49 -9.22
N THR A 41 -41.39 5.33 -9.66
CA THR A 41 -40.60 4.08 -9.56
C THR A 41 -39.41 4.04 -10.53
N SER A 42 -39.58 4.56 -11.76
CA SER A 42 -38.50 4.63 -12.76
C SER A 42 -37.47 5.71 -12.40
N GLN A 43 -37.94 6.89 -11.97
CA GLN A 43 -37.09 7.99 -11.54
C GLN A 43 -36.33 7.68 -10.24
N LEU A 44 -36.93 6.90 -9.32
CA LEU A 44 -36.27 6.42 -8.11
C LEU A 44 -35.11 5.48 -8.42
N LYS A 45 -35.28 4.54 -9.35
CA LYS A 45 -34.21 3.63 -9.79
C LYS A 45 -33.09 4.39 -10.52
N GLU A 46 -33.44 5.34 -11.37
CA GLU A 46 -32.48 6.19 -12.06
C GLU A 46 -31.64 7.00 -11.08
N LYS A 47 -32.30 7.64 -10.10
CA LYS A 47 -31.63 8.33 -8.99
C LYS A 47 -30.69 7.41 -8.20
N GLU A 48 -31.14 6.19 -7.88
CA GLU A 48 -30.33 5.20 -7.18
C GLU A 48 -29.05 4.84 -7.96
N TYR A 49 -29.15 4.63 -9.28
CA TYR A 49 -27.96 4.37 -10.10
C TYR A 49 -27.01 5.55 -10.14
N ILE A 50 -27.53 6.77 -10.25
CA ILE A 50 -26.70 7.98 -10.29
C ILE A 50 -25.98 8.18 -8.94
N GLU A 51 -26.68 8.00 -7.81
CA GLU A 51 -26.08 8.09 -6.46
C GLU A 51 -24.99 7.03 -6.25
N LYS A 52 -25.26 5.78 -6.62
CA LYS A 52 -24.27 4.70 -6.53
C LYS A 52 -23.06 4.93 -7.43
N THR A 53 -23.28 5.48 -8.63
CA THR A 53 -22.21 5.80 -9.58
C THR A 53 -21.26 6.84 -8.99
N GLY A 54 -21.79 7.92 -8.41
CA GLY A 54 -20.98 8.96 -7.76
C GLY A 54 -20.12 8.40 -6.63
N HIS A 55 -20.75 7.62 -5.73
CA HIS A 55 -20.04 6.98 -4.61
C HIS A 55 -18.89 6.06 -5.08
N LEU A 56 -19.15 5.19 -6.06
CA LEU A 56 -18.13 4.28 -6.58
C LEU A 56 -16.97 5.02 -7.26
N LEU A 57 -17.25 6.15 -7.93
CA LEU A 57 -16.21 6.97 -8.54
C LEU A 57 -15.35 7.68 -7.49
N ASP A 58 -15.94 8.17 -6.39
CA ASP A 58 -15.19 8.77 -5.28
C ASP A 58 -14.24 7.72 -4.64
N GLU A 59 -14.75 6.52 -4.35
CA GLU A 59 -13.92 5.43 -3.83
C GLU A 59 -12.83 5.00 -4.82
N SER A 60 -13.16 4.94 -6.11
CA SER A 60 -12.20 4.59 -7.16
C SER A 60 -11.07 5.63 -7.27
N GLN A 61 -11.38 6.91 -7.12
CA GLN A 61 -10.38 7.97 -7.09
C GLN A 61 -9.45 7.84 -5.88
N ALA A 62 -10.00 7.47 -4.71
CA ALA A 62 -9.19 7.19 -3.53
C ALA A 62 -8.20 6.04 -3.75
N PHE A 63 -8.62 4.94 -4.40
CA PHE A 63 -7.72 3.84 -4.76
C PHE A 63 -6.61 4.28 -5.72
N LEU A 64 -6.95 5.03 -6.76
CA LEU A 64 -5.96 5.55 -7.71
C LEU A 64 -4.92 6.43 -7.03
N ASN A 65 -5.34 7.27 -6.07
CA ASN A 65 -4.43 8.11 -5.29
C ASN A 65 -3.44 7.28 -4.48
N ILE A 66 -3.92 6.24 -3.78
CA ILE A 66 -3.07 5.36 -2.97
C ILE A 66 -2.06 4.63 -3.86
N ILE A 67 -2.53 3.91 -4.89
CA ILE A 67 -1.66 3.16 -5.80
C ILE A 67 -0.65 4.09 -6.46
N GLY A 68 -1.11 5.22 -6.99
CA GLY A 68 -0.27 6.16 -7.69
C GLY A 68 0.81 6.77 -6.80
N PHE A 69 0.45 7.21 -5.59
CA PHE A 69 1.39 7.86 -4.67
C PHE A 69 2.44 6.88 -4.16
N ASP A 70 2.00 5.71 -3.67
CA ASP A 70 2.89 4.73 -3.05
C ASP A 70 3.88 4.16 -4.07
N LEU A 71 3.42 3.87 -5.30
CA LEU A 71 4.24 3.31 -6.37
C LEU A 71 5.09 4.35 -7.14
N ARG A 72 4.90 5.65 -6.90
CA ARG A 72 5.73 6.70 -7.53
C ARG A 72 7.13 6.74 -6.93
N SER A 73 7.30 6.28 -5.70
CA SER A 73 8.59 6.32 -5.00
C SER A 73 9.57 5.29 -5.57
N THR A 74 10.80 5.73 -5.86
CA THR A 74 11.87 4.88 -6.39
C THR A 74 12.71 4.21 -5.30
N SER A 75 12.60 4.69 -4.07
CA SER A 75 13.41 4.23 -2.94
C SER A 75 12.58 3.34 -2.05
N GLY A 76 13.02 2.09 -1.90
CA GLY A 76 12.48 1.24 -0.86
C GLY A 76 12.69 1.84 0.52
N SER A 77 11.73 1.67 1.42
CA SER A 77 11.89 2.14 2.80
C SER A 77 12.75 1.14 3.57
N PHE A 78 14.00 1.51 3.85
CA PHE A 78 14.87 0.75 4.73
C PHE A 78 15.15 1.53 6.01
N ARG A 79 14.91 0.92 7.17
CA ARG A 79 15.25 1.48 8.49
C ARG A 79 15.65 0.36 9.43
N ILE A 80 16.71 0.59 10.22
CA ILE A 80 17.00 -0.19 11.43
C ILE A 80 16.76 0.75 12.61
N LEU A 81 15.88 0.35 13.51
CA LEU A 81 15.60 1.03 14.77
C LEU A 81 15.90 0.04 15.89
N ASP A 82 17.06 0.17 16.52
CA ASP A 82 17.59 -0.68 17.59
C ASP A 82 17.41 -2.19 17.34
N ASP A 83 16.25 -2.74 17.71
CA ASP A 83 15.89 -4.15 17.60
C ASP A 83 14.88 -4.47 16.48
N VAL A 84 14.57 -3.54 15.57
CA VAL A 84 13.59 -3.76 14.48
C VAL A 84 14.15 -3.30 13.14
N VAL A 85 14.05 -4.16 12.13
CA VAL A 85 14.32 -3.82 10.74
C VAL A 85 13.02 -3.65 9.95
N VAL A 86 12.96 -2.62 9.13
CA VAL A 86 11.90 -2.38 8.15
C VAL A 86 12.52 -2.33 6.75
N LEU A 87 11.99 -3.12 5.82
CA LEU A 87 12.33 -3.08 4.39
C LEU A 87 11.04 -3.19 3.58
N ASP A 88 10.56 -2.13 2.94
CA ASP A 88 9.45 -2.18 1.99
C ASP A 88 8.23 -3.00 2.47
N GLY A 89 7.76 -2.69 3.69
CA GLY A 89 6.63 -3.35 4.34
C GLY A 89 6.99 -4.65 5.08
N TYR A 90 8.17 -5.23 4.86
CA TYR A 90 8.72 -6.28 5.72
C TYR A 90 9.17 -5.66 7.05
N VAL A 91 8.73 -6.23 8.16
CA VAL A 91 9.10 -5.81 9.52
C VAL A 91 9.55 -7.04 10.29
N SER A 92 10.70 -6.99 10.94
CA SER A 92 11.17 -8.07 11.81
C SER A 92 12.01 -7.55 12.96
N ASP A 93 11.81 -8.14 14.13
CA ASP A 93 12.58 -7.95 15.36
C ASP A 93 13.54 -9.11 15.68
N ASP A 94 13.58 -10.13 14.80
CA ASP A 94 14.46 -11.27 14.96
C ASP A 94 15.90 -10.90 14.58
N LYS A 95 16.85 -11.17 15.50
CA LYS A 95 18.27 -10.83 15.32
C LYS A 95 18.86 -11.38 14.02
N ASN A 96 18.50 -12.61 13.62
CA ASN A 96 19.01 -13.22 12.39
C ASN A 96 18.43 -12.53 11.15
N ASN A 97 17.16 -12.15 11.19
CA ASN A 97 16.54 -11.37 10.12
C ASN A 97 17.13 -9.97 10.00
N ILE A 98 17.42 -9.29 11.13
CA ILE A 98 18.08 -7.97 11.14
C ILE A 98 19.47 -8.05 10.51
N LYS A 99 20.27 -9.05 10.91
CA LYS A 99 21.59 -9.31 10.30
C LYS A 99 21.48 -9.61 8.82
N CYS A 100 20.55 -10.48 8.43
CA CYS A 100 20.29 -10.83 7.03
C CYS A 100 19.96 -9.59 6.20
N VAL A 101 19.01 -8.75 6.64
CA VAL A 101 18.66 -7.51 5.92
C VAL A 101 19.85 -6.56 5.86
N SER A 102 20.61 -6.43 6.95
CA SER A 102 21.82 -5.60 7.00
C SER A 102 22.91 -6.06 6.03
N LYS A 103 23.04 -7.37 5.79
CA LYS A 103 23.93 -7.93 4.75
C LYS A 103 23.34 -7.78 3.36
N PHE A 104 22.03 -7.97 3.21
CA PHE A 104 21.31 -7.83 1.95
C PHE A 104 21.52 -6.45 1.33
N ILE A 105 21.27 -5.37 2.11
CA ILE A 105 21.40 -3.99 1.63
C ILE A 105 22.83 -3.59 1.24
N LYS A 106 23.85 -4.31 1.75
CA LYS A 106 25.26 -4.09 1.42
C LYS A 106 25.69 -4.85 0.16
N ASN A 107 24.86 -5.78 -0.32
CA ASN A 107 25.12 -6.54 -1.54
C ASN A 107 24.48 -5.83 -2.75
N GLU A 108 25.27 -4.98 -3.41
CA GLU A 108 24.80 -4.14 -4.52
C GLU A 108 24.14 -4.94 -5.65
N ASP A 109 24.72 -6.08 -6.05
CA ASP A 109 24.18 -6.92 -7.13
C ASP A 109 22.78 -7.46 -6.81
N ILE A 110 22.58 -7.93 -5.58
CA ILE A 110 21.31 -8.50 -5.15
C ILE A 110 20.27 -7.40 -4.95
N VAL A 111 20.67 -6.27 -4.37
CA VAL A 111 19.80 -5.09 -4.24
C VAL A 111 19.35 -4.58 -5.61
N ASN A 112 20.27 -4.50 -6.58
CA ASN A 112 19.92 -4.09 -7.94
C ASN A 112 18.89 -5.03 -8.58
N LYS A 113 19.05 -6.36 -8.42
CA LYS A 113 18.07 -7.34 -8.90
C LYS A 113 16.72 -7.21 -8.20
N TYR A 114 16.72 -6.95 -6.89
CA TYR A 114 15.51 -6.71 -6.11
C TYR A 114 14.77 -5.46 -6.57
N VAL A 115 15.48 -4.34 -6.70
CA VAL A 115 14.93 -3.06 -7.16
C VAL A 115 14.36 -3.21 -8.58
N GLN A 116 15.05 -3.89 -9.49
CA GLN A 116 14.55 -4.17 -10.83
C GLN A 116 13.23 -4.95 -10.80
N LYS A 117 13.15 -6.05 -10.04
CA LYS A 117 11.91 -6.85 -9.92
C LYS A 117 10.76 -6.04 -9.33
N LYS A 118 11.03 -5.23 -8.30
CA LYS A 118 10.05 -4.32 -7.70
C LYS A 118 9.57 -3.29 -8.73
N ASP A 119 10.50 -2.67 -9.44
CA ASP A 119 10.20 -1.67 -10.47
C ASP A 119 9.34 -2.23 -11.59
N GLU A 120 9.62 -3.46 -12.04
CA GLU A 120 8.81 -4.17 -13.04
C GLU A 120 7.38 -4.41 -12.55
N LYS A 121 7.20 -4.89 -11.32
CA LYS A 121 5.86 -5.11 -10.73
C LYS A 121 5.09 -3.79 -10.58
N ASP A 122 5.74 -2.75 -10.07
CA ASP A 122 5.13 -1.43 -9.92
C ASP A 122 4.74 -0.83 -11.27
N LEU A 123 5.60 -0.95 -12.28
CA LEU A 123 5.32 -0.50 -13.65
C LEU A 123 4.12 -1.26 -14.25
N LEU A 124 4.04 -2.57 -14.03
CA LEU A 124 2.92 -3.38 -14.49
C LEU A 124 1.61 -2.95 -13.81
N CYS A 125 1.62 -2.76 -12.49
CA CYS A 125 0.47 -2.31 -11.72
C CYS A 125 -0.02 -0.94 -12.20
N LEU A 126 0.88 0.05 -12.28
CA LEU A 126 0.56 1.40 -12.78
C LEU A 126 0.05 1.39 -14.23
N SER A 127 0.67 0.59 -15.11
CA SER A 127 0.24 0.48 -16.50
C SER A 127 -1.17 -0.09 -16.63
N ASN A 128 -1.51 -1.07 -15.79
CA ASN A 128 -2.85 -1.64 -15.79
C ASN A 128 -3.88 -0.67 -15.19
N CYS A 129 -3.52 0.07 -14.14
CA CYS A 129 -4.38 1.15 -13.62
C CYS A 129 -4.69 2.18 -14.71
N LEU A 130 -3.67 2.59 -15.49
CA LEU A 130 -3.86 3.51 -16.61
C LEU A 130 -4.86 2.96 -17.63
N LYS A 131 -4.75 1.68 -18.02
CA LYS A 131 -5.69 1.03 -18.93
C LYS A 131 -7.11 0.98 -18.36
N ASP A 132 -7.26 0.64 -17.08
CA ASP A 132 -8.56 0.58 -16.40
C ASP A 132 -9.25 1.96 -16.43
N VAL A 133 -8.48 3.04 -16.19
CA VAL A 133 -8.95 4.42 -16.27
C VAL A 133 -9.29 4.86 -17.69
N GLU A 134 -8.44 4.54 -18.68
CA GLU A 134 -8.72 4.85 -20.09
C GLU A 134 -10.00 4.16 -20.57
N ASN A 135 -10.18 2.89 -20.20
CA ASN A 135 -11.35 2.09 -20.55
C ASN A 135 -12.65 2.67 -19.98
N VAL A 136 -12.66 3.06 -18.70
CA VAL A 136 -13.88 3.64 -18.11
C VAL A 136 -14.17 5.00 -18.74
N LEU A 137 -13.16 5.86 -18.95
CA LEU A 137 -13.35 7.16 -19.59
C LEU A 137 -13.90 7.04 -21.03
N LEU A 138 -13.44 6.04 -21.80
CA LEU A 138 -13.98 5.76 -23.12
C LEU A 138 -15.47 5.41 -23.09
N ILE A 139 -15.96 4.77 -22.03
CA ILE A 139 -17.38 4.43 -21.87
C ILE A 139 -18.18 5.65 -21.39
N LEU A 140 -17.66 6.38 -20.40
CA LEU A 140 -18.33 7.55 -19.83
C LEU A 140 -18.48 8.71 -20.83
N ASN A 141 -17.58 8.80 -21.82
CA ASN A 141 -17.64 9.81 -22.88
C ASN A 141 -18.57 9.42 -24.04
N LYS A 142 -19.24 8.25 -24.00
CA LYS A 142 -20.19 7.87 -25.07
C LYS A 142 -21.46 8.70 -24.98
N GLU A 143 -21.87 9.27 -26.10
CA GLU A 143 -23.18 9.91 -26.22
C GLU A 143 -24.30 8.90 -25.96
N ASN A 144 -25.35 9.34 -25.25
CA ASN A 144 -26.58 8.57 -25.00
C ASN A 144 -26.39 7.26 -24.21
N ILE A 145 -25.37 7.18 -23.35
CA ILE A 145 -25.25 6.07 -22.39
C ILE A 145 -26.34 6.20 -21.30
N SER A 146 -27.04 5.09 -21.00
CA SER A 146 -28.02 5.07 -19.91
C SER A 146 -27.36 5.07 -18.53
N ASP A 147 -28.08 5.50 -17.50
CA ASP A 147 -27.54 5.52 -16.12
C ASP A 147 -27.20 4.11 -15.60
N LEU A 148 -27.98 3.09 -15.96
CA LEU A 148 -27.65 1.69 -15.63
C LEU A 148 -26.35 1.23 -16.30
N GLN A 149 -26.15 1.57 -17.57
CA GLN A 149 -24.90 1.22 -18.28
C GLN A 149 -23.71 1.96 -17.70
N THR A 150 -23.90 3.23 -17.32
CA THR A 150 -22.90 4.05 -16.62
C THR A 150 -22.52 3.42 -15.29
N TYR A 151 -23.51 3.08 -14.46
CA TYR A 151 -23.30 2.39 -13.19
C TYR A 151 -22.53 1.08 -13.36
N ASN A 152 -22.95 0.22 -14.29
CA ASN A 152 -22.28 -1.06 -14.54
C ASN A 152 -20.83 -0.89 -15.02
N ALA A 153 -20.53 0.15 -15.79
CA ALA A 153 -19.17 0.45 -16.24
C ALA A 153 -18.29 0.92 -15.07
N VAL A 154 -18.82 1.80 -14.24
CA VAL A 154 -18.13 2.30 -13.04
C VAL A 154 -17.93 1.20 -12.00
N GLU A 155 -18.91 0.32 -11.79
CA GLU A 155 -18.79 -0.82 -10.88
C GLU A 155 -17.68 -1.78 -11.32
N LYS A 156 -17.59 -2.09 -12.61
CA LYS A 156 -16.50 -2.90 -13.16
C LYS A 156 -15.14 -2.22 -12.96
N PHE A 157 -15.06 -0.93 -13.25
CA PHE A 157 -13.86 -0.14 -13.04
C PHE A 157 -13.42 -0.13 -11.57
N HIS A 158 -14.35 0.13 -10.64
CA HIS A 158 -14.10 0.09 -9.21
C HIS A 158 -13.56 -1.28 -8.77
N ASN A 159 -14.19 -2.36 -9.24
CA ASN A 159 -13.74 -3.72 -8.92
C ASN A 159 -12.34 -4.02 -9.49
N SER A 160 -12.01 -3.53 -10.69
CA SER A 160 -10.64 -3.63 -11.23
C SER A 160 -9.65 -2.93 -10.32
N LEU A 161 -9.90 -1.68 -9.92
CA LEU A 161 -9.02 -0.93 -9.03
C LEU A 161 -8.88 -1.57 -7.65
N LYS A 162 -9.96 -2.13 -7.11
CA LYS A 162 -9.93 -2.90 -5.86
C LYS A 162 -9.01 -4.12 -5.97
N ASN A 163 -8.97 -4.78 -7.13
CA ASN A 163 -8.02 -5.86 -7.37
C ASN A 163 -6.58 -5.33 -7.51
N ARG A 164 -6.37 -4.19 -8.18
CA ARG A 164 -5.05 -3.53 -8.25
C ARG A 164 -4.51 -3.14 -6.88
N MET A 165 -5.38 -2.69 -5.97
CA MET A 165 -5.02 -2.43 -4.57
C MET A 165 -4.46 -3.67 -3.86
N LYS A 166 -5.00 -4.86 -4.16
CA LYS A 166 -4.48 -6.13 -3.61
C LYS A 166 -3.13 -6.48 -4.24
N GLU A 167 -3.03 -6.43 -5.57
CA GLU A 167 -1.79 -6.71 -6.30
C GLU A 167 -0.62 -5.81 -5.81
N TYR A 168 -0.92 -4.54 -5.57
CA TYR A 168 -0.01 -3.57 -4.96
C TYR A 168 0.41 -4.01 -3.55
N ARG A 169 -0.54 -4.35 -2.67
CA ARG A 169 -0.23 -4.76 -1.28
C ARG A 169 0.56 -6.07 -1.22
N GLU A 170 0.39 -6.95 -2.19
CA GLU A 170 1.20 -8.17 -2.36
C GLU A 170 2.64 -7.86 -2.84
N CYS A 171 3.05 -6.61 -3.03
CA CYS A 171 4.47 -6.27 -3.26
C CYS A 171 5.37 -6.64 -2.07
N CYS A 172 4.83 -6.79 -0.85
CA CYS A 172 5.56 -7.32 0.31
C CYS A 172 6.15 -8.72 0.06
N ASP A 173 5.51 -9.54 -0.77
CA ASP A 173 5.97 -10.89 -1.08
C ASP A 173 7.29 -10.88 -1.86
N ILE A 174 7.53 -9.85 -2.69
CA ILE A 174 8.82 -9.69 -3.39
C ILE A 174 9.94 -9.52 -2.37
N THR A 175 9.71 -8.71 -1.34
CA THR A 175 10.68 -8.48 -0.27
C THR A 175 10.95 -9.76 0.51
N ILE A 176 9.91 -10.47 0.93
CA ILE A 176 10.04 -11.73 1.69
C ILE A 176 10.82 -12.77 0.87
N LEU A 177 10.39 -13.03 -0.37
CA LEU A 177 11.02 -14.01 -1.25
C LEU A 177 12.48 -13.67 -1.57
N SER A 178 12.79 -12.38 -1.74
CA SER A 178 14.17 -11.93 -2.01
C SER A 178 15.05 -12.12 -0.78
N LEU A 179 14.54 -11.83 0.42
CA LEU A 179 15.26 -12.06 1.67
C LEU A 179 15.44 -13.56 1.95
N GLU A 180 14.43 -14.40 1.75
CA GLU A 180 14.54 -15.85 1.91
C GLU A 180 15.55 -16.46 0.94
N SER A 181 15.51 -16.05 -0.33
CA SER A 181 16.49 -16.48 -1.32
C SER A 181 17.90 -16.03 -0.95
N PHE A 182 18.06 -14.82 -0.38
CA PHE A 182 19.36 -14.34 0.07
C PHE A 182 19.86 -15.10 1.30
N LYS A 183 19.00 -15.44 2.26
CA LYS A 183 19.37 -16.25 3.44
C LYS A 183 19.99 -17.59 3.04
N GLN A 184 19.49 -18.22 1.99
CA GLN A 184 20.03 -19.48 1.47
C GLN A 184 21.46 -19.34 0.89
N THR A 185 21.89 -18.11 0.60
CA THR A 185 23.25 -17.82 0.11
C THR A 185 24.23 -17.43 1.20
N LEU A 186 23.74 -17.19 2.43
CA LEU A 186 24.58 -16.90 3.60
C LEU A 186 25.09 -18.23 4.19
N SER A 187 26.36 -18.27 4.60
CA SER A 187 26.87 -19.41 5.38
C SER A 187 26.38 -19.33 6.83
N GLU A 188 26.43 -20.44 7.59
CA GLU A 188 26.07 -20.42 9.03
C GLU A 188 26.94 -19.43 9.82
N SER A 189 28.23 -19.32 9.46
CA SER A 189 29.17 -18.32 10.00
C SER A 189 28.81 -16.88 9.65
N ASP A 190 27.92 -16.64 8.68
CA ASP A 190 27.45 -15.30 8.35
C ASP A 190 26.28 -14.83 9.24
N LEU A 191 25.62 -15.74 9.95
CA LEU A 191 24.49 -15.44 10.84
C LEU A 191 24.93 -15.43 12.31
N GLU A 192 25.96 -16.19 12.63
CA GLU A 192 26.61 -16.22 13.94
C GLU A 192 27.77 -15.23 13.99
N ASP A 193 27.61 -14.16 14.76
CA ASP A 193 28.72 -13.36 15.29
C ASP A 193 28.20 -12.52 16.47
N SER A 194 28.95 -12.58 17.56
CA SER A 194 28.82 -11.90 18.87
C SER A 194 27.78 -12.40 19.91
N GLU A 195 28.05 -13.57 20.54
CA GLU A 195 27.82 -13.75 21.99
C GLU A 195 29.13 -13.80 22.81
N ASN A 196 30.27 -13.47 22.20
CA ASN A 196 31.55 -13.36 22.91
C ASN A 196 32.08 -11.92 22.85
N GLU A 197 31.35 -10.97 23.45
CA GLU A 197 32.04 -9.85 24.08
C GLU A 197 32.31 -10.27 25.51
N SER A 198 33.56 -10.68 25.70
CA SER A 198 34.24 -10.95 26.95
C SER A 198 33.82 -9.99 28.07
N ASP A 199 33.38 -10.56 29.19
CA ASP A 199 33.58 -10.00 30.52
C ASP A 199 35.07 -9.70 30.70
N ASN A 200 35.49 -8.51 30.28
CA ASN A 200 36.73 -7.92 30.78
C ASN A 200 36.40 -7.38 32.16
N ASP A 201 36.62 -8.25 33.13
CA ASP A 201 36.67 -7.99 34.55
C ASP A 201 37.68 -6.86 34.83
N ILE A 202 37.17 -5.63 34.84
CA ILE A 202 37.85 -4.46 35.40
C ILE A 202 36.96 -3.96 36.52
N THR A 203 37.32 -4.29 37.75
CA THR A 203 37.01 -3.42 38.91
C THR A 203 38.18 -3.42 39.88
N ASP A 204 38.98 -2.36 39.76
CA ASP A 204 39.80 -1.84 40.85
C ASP A 204 38.90 -1.05 41.80
N LYS A 205 39.14 -1.28 43.10
CA LYS A 205 38.95 -0.38 44.25
C LYS A 205 37.53 -0.03 44.70
N GLU A 206 37.24 -0.59 45.88
CA GLU A 206 36.35 -0.08 46.91
C GLU A 206 36.43 1.45 47.05
N THR A 207 35.28 2.12 46.96
CA THR A 207 34.98 3.29 47.77
C THR A 207 33.47 3.39 47.99
N GLU A 208 33.13 3.63 49.25
CA GLU A 208 31.81 3.81 49.84
C GLU A 208 30.95 4.84 49.09
N ASP A 209 29.62 4.64 48.98
CA ASP A 209 28.64 5.09 49.98
C ASP A 209 27.21 5.20 49.38
N ASN A 210 26.26 4.62 50.10
CA ASN A 210 24.84 5.00 50.34
C ASN A 210 23.88 5.42 49.20
N ASN A 211 22.78 4.64 49.12
CA ASN A 211 21.36 5.02 49.25
C ASN A 211 20.37 4.63 48.13
N ASP A 212 19.32 3.98 48.63
CA ASP A 212 17.89 4.12 48.34
C ASP A 212 17.26 3.54 47.07
N ASP A 213 16.46 2.49 47.36
CA ASP A 213 15.05 2.35 46.98
C ASP A 213 14.64 2.55 45.52
N ASN A 214 14.36 1.43 44.84
CA ASN A 214 13.03 1.29 44.23
C ASN A 214 12.64 -0.14 43.83
N LYS A 215 11.51 -0.57 44.41
CA LYS A 215 10.35 -1.26 43.81
C LYS A 215 10.58 -2.13 42.56
N GLY A 216 10.29 -3.41 42.75
CA GLY A 216 10.13 -4.35 41.65
C GLY A 216 8.91 -4.07 40.75
N LEU A 217 8.93 -4.71 39.59
CA LEU A 217 7.79 -5.49 39.09
C LEU A 217 8.26 -6.32 37.89
N LEU A 218 8.29 -7.64 38.09
CA LEU A 218 8.34 -8.64 37.04
C LEU A 218 7.13 -8.47 36.12
N ILE A 219 7.37 -8.05 34.87
CA ILE A 219 6.40 -8.24 33.78
C ILE A 219 7.15 -8.84 32.60
N LYS A 220 6.93 -10.14 32.38
CA LYS A 220 7.15 -10.78 31.08
C LYS A 220 5.92 -10.51 30.20
N PRO A 221 6.08 -10.05 28.96
CA PRO A 221 5.19 -10.41 27.86
C PRO A 221 5.98 -11.30 26.88
N LYS A 222 5.63 -12.58 26.80
CA LYS A 222 4.73 -13.18 25.78
C LYS A 222 5.30 -13.17 24.36
N LYS A 223 5.54 -14.40 23.88
CA LYS A 223 5.68 -14.79 22.46
C LYS A 223 4.76 -13.98 21.55
N SER A 224 5.35 -13.40 20.50
CA SER A 224 4.67 -12.71 19.39
C SER A 224 5.35 -13.22 18.11
N SER A 225 4.85 -14.28 17.46
CA SER A 225 3.90 -14.26 16.35
C SER A 225 4.33 -13.30 15.22
N ASN A 226 5.01 -13.86 14.21
CA ASN A 226 5.25 -13.25 12.91
C ASN A 226 3.94 -12.64 12.38
N LYS A 227 3.83 -11.32 12.41
CA LYS A 227 2.71 -10.61 11.79
C LYS A 227 3.25 -9.60 10.80
N CYS A 228 2.92 -9.84 9.54
CA CYS A 228 2.80 -8.78 8.56
C CYS A 228 1.79 -7.77 9.14
N ILE A 229 2.23 -6.55 9.45
CA ILE A 229 1.32 -5.51 9.94
C ILE A 229 0.61 -4.94 8.72
N ILE A 230 -0.52 -5.56 8.40
CA ILE A 230 -1.52 -5.03 7.47
C ILE A 230 -2.23 -3.90 8.22
N SER A 231 -1.97 -2.65 7.81
CA SER A 231 -2.74 -1.48 8.24
C SER A 231 -3.85 -1.14 7.24
#